data_AF-A0A372J465-F1
#
_entry.id   AF-A0A372J465-F1
#
_cell.length_a   1.000
_cell.length_b   1.000
_cell.length_c   1.000
_cell.angle_alpha   90.00
_cell.angle_beta   90.00
_cell.angle_gamma   90.00
#
_symmetry.space_group_name_H-M   'P 1'
#
loop_
_entity.id
_entity.type
_entity.pdbx_description
1 polymer ?
#
loop_
_entity_poly.entity_id
_entity_poly.type
_entity_poly.pdbx_seq_one_letter_code
_entity_poly.pdbx_strand_id
1 'polypeptide(L)'
;MPPPDRAVAVHTGVPYAPAEPAGGWTAAMAGVTGDVAALEGDVGGNAGYPSAVQAVVDLYGPTDFLQMDEHVLPGACQDFDAVFGLSGCHGDPASPESLLLGRPIGTGPEAVRAANPVTHVGPGAPPFLIAHGREDAVVPRHRSELLFAALAGAGVPATFSSLPGTGHSRTIVDPGTPTAEVRSTLPAVPWPVGTPPTLATVQSSLRVALDRPHGSGGLRPGRG
;
A
#
# COMPACT_ATOMS: atom_id res chain seq x y z
N MET A 1 -9.05 26.85 -9.90
CA MET A 1 -8.79 25.41 -10.14
C MET A 1 -7.46 25.09 -9.48
N PRO A 2 -7.36 24.05 -8.62
CA PRO A 2 -6.05 23.53 -8.28
C PRO A 2 -5.35 23.06 -9.57
N PRO A 3 -4.02 23.18 -9.69
CA PRO A 3 -3.33 22.70 -10.87
C PRO A 3 -3.62 21.20 -11.08
N PRO A 4 -3.78 20.73 -12.33
CA PRO A 4 -4.17 19.37 -12.67
C PRO A 4 -3.18 18.27 -12.23
N ASP A 5 -2.05 18.63 -11.62
CA ASP A 5 -0.87 17.76 -11.52
C ASP A 5 -0.58 17.31 -10.07
N ARG A 6 -1.56 17.37 -9.15
CA ARG A 6 -1.38 17.05 -7.72
C ARG A 6 -2.48 16.13 -7.16
N ALA A 7 -2.40 14.84 -7.48
CA ALA A 7 -3.10 13.72 -6.87
C ALA A 7 -2.22 12.93 -5.88
N VAL A 8 -2.80 12.54 -4.74
CA VAL A 8 -2.15 11.67 -3.75
C VAL A 8 -3.08 10.51 -3.46
N ALA A 9 -2.54 9.29 -3.37
CA ALA A 9 -3.28 8.14 -2.87
C ALA A 9 -3.02 7.98 -1.36
N VAL A 10 -4.06 8.17 -0.54
CA VAL A 10 -3.94 8.04 0.92
C VAL A 10 -4.99 7.06 1.40
N HIS A 11 -4.54 6.01 2.10
CA HIS A 11 -5.43 5.27 2.97
C HIS A 11 -5.55 6.00 4.32
N THR A 12 -6.67 6.67 4.53
CA THR A 12 -7.08 7.16 5.85
C THR A 12 -8.32 6.37 6.28
N GLY A 13 -8.15 5.31 7.07
CA GLY A 13 -9.27 4.51 7.57
C GLY A 13 -10.40 5.40 8.11
N VAL A 14 -11.63 5.21 7.61
CA VAL A 14 -12.82 5.97 8.05
C VAL A 14 -13.39 5.26 9.28
N PRO A 15 -13.76 5.94 10.38
CA PRO A 15 -13.96 5.34 11.72
C PRO A 15 -15.07 4.27 11.89
N TYR A 16 -15.75 3.78 10.85
CA TYR A 16 -16.97 2.96 11.01
C TYR A 16 -17.17 1.78 10.03
N ALA A 17 -16.14 1.28 9.35
CA ALA A 17 -16.33 0.10 8.46
C ALA A 17 -15.25 -0.99 8.64
N PRO A 18 -15.61 -2.29 8.65
CA PRO A 18 -14.66 -3.41 8.72
C PRO A 18 -13.92 -3.73 7.41
N ALA A 19 -14.04 -2.89 6.37
CA ALA A 19 -13.44 -3.10 5.03
C ALA A 19 -12.09 -2.35 4.86
N GLU A 20 -11.23 -2.36 5.87
CA GLU A 20 -10.05 -1.49 5.95
C GLU A 20 -8.80 -1.91 5.16
N PRO A 21 -8.38 -3.20 5.14
CA PRO A 21 -7.11 -3.56 4.49
C PRO A 21 -7.12 -3.30 2.97
N ALA A 22 -8.30 -3.30 2.35
CA ALA A 22 -8.48 -2.94 0.94
C ALA A 22 -8.05 -1.50 0.62
N GLY A 23 -8.05 -0.58 1.60
CA GLY A 23 -7.66 0.80 1.38
C GLY A 23 -6.16 0.97 1.18
N GLY A 24 -5.33 0.30 1.99
CA GLY A 24 -3.88 0.25 1.80
C GLY A 24 -3.50 -0.40 0.46
N TRP A 25 -4.15 -1.51 0.11
CA TRP A 25 -4.01 -2.15 -1.20
C TRP A 25 -4.37 -1.22 -2.36
N THR A 26 -5.51 -0.53 -2.29
CA THR A 26 -5.96 0.39 -3.34
C THR A 26 -5.00 1.55 -3.52
N ALA A 27 -4.51 2.12 -2.41
CA ALA A 27 -3.55 3.22 -2.44
C ALA A 27 -2.21 2.77 -3.04
N ALA A 28 -1.74 1.57 -2.69
CA ALA A 28 -0.53 0.98 -3.25
C ALA A 28 -0.69 0.72 -4.75
N MET A 29 -1.77 0.07 -5.20
CA MET A 29 -2.06 -0.16 -6.61
C MET A 29 -2.07 1.16 -7.40
N ALA A 30 -2.81 2.17 -6.96
CA ALA A 30 -2.84 3.48 -7.62
C ALA A 30 -1.45 4.12 -7.73
N GLY A 31 -0.58 3.87 -6.76
CA GLY A 31 0.81 4.31 -6.77
C GLY A 31 1.69 3.65 -7.84
N VAL A 32 1.51 2.35 -8.05
CA VAL A 32 2.43 1.56 -8.90
C VAL A 32 1.87 1.23 -10.29
N THR A 33 0.63 1.61 -10.61
CA THR A 33 0.00 1.25 -11.88
C THR A 33 -0.42 2.42 -12.77
N GLY A 34 -0.10 3.67 -12.41
CA GLY A 34 -0.53 4.85 -13.17
C GLY A 34 0.05 4.99 -14.59
N ASP A 35 0.99 4.12 -14.97
CA ASP A 35 1.54 3.98 -16.32
C ASP A 35 1.25 2.60 -16.95
N VAL A 36 0.45 1.76 -16.29
CA VAL A 36 0.08 0.42 -16.75
C VAL A 36 -1.21 0.50 -17.55
N ALA A 37 -1.08 0.67 -18.87
CA ALA A 37 -2.21 0.85 -19.79
C ALA A 37 -3.31 -0.22 -19.68
N ALA A 38 -2.96 -1.46 -19.32
CA ALA A 38 -3.93 -2.54 -19.14
C ALA A 38 -4.82 -2.38 -17.88
N LEU A 39 -4.46 -1.48 -16.96
CA LEU A 39 -5.14 -1.25 -15.68
C LEU A 39 -5.80 0.14 -15.59
N GLU A 40 -5.69 0.99 -16.62
CA GLU A 40 -6.33 2.32 -16.65
C GLU A 40 -7.87 2.25 -16.68
N GLY A 41 -8.42 1.22 -17.32
CA GLY A 41 -9.85 1.09 -17.55
C GLY A 41 -10.41 2.15 -18.51
N ASP A 42 -11.74 2.18 -18.65
CA ASP A 42 -12.47 3.05 -19.59
C ASP A 42 -13.69 3.73 -18.95
N VAL A 43 -13.83 3.62 -17.63
CA VAL A 43 -14.99 4.11 -16.88
C VAL A 43 -14.87 5.60 -16.52
N GLY A 44 -16.03 6.27 -16.38
CA GLY A 44 -16.09 7.63 -15.82
C GLY A 44 -15.71 8.77 -16.77
N GLY A 45 -15.34 8.50 -18.02
CA GLY A 45 -15.14 9.53 -19.06
C GLY A 45 -13.87 10.38 -18.90
N ASN A 46 -12.91 9.93 -18.09
CA ASN A 46 -11.68 10.69 -17.78
C ASN A 46 -10.43 10.10 -18.45
N ALA A 47 -10.56 9.24 -19.45
CA ALA A 47 -9.42 8.58 -20.13
C ALA A 47 -8.41 9.54 -20.78
N GLY A 48 -8.75 10.83 -20.92
CA GLY A 48 -7.83 11.88 -21.37
C GLY A 48 -6.93 12.46 -20.27
N TYR A 49 -7.10 12.06 -19.01
CA TYR A 49 -6.34 12.55 -17.86
C TYR A 49 -5.41 11.46 -17.32
N PRO A 50 -4.18 11.82 -16.88
CA PRO A 50 -3.32 10.88 -16.18
C PRO A 50 -3.92 10.39 -14.86
N SER A 51 -3.75 9.11 -14.56
CA SER A 51 -4.17 8.47 -13.30
C SER A 51 -3.06 8.42 -12.24
N ALA A 52 -1.82 8.74 -12.64
CA ALA A 52 -0.65 8.66 -11.77
C ALA A 52 -0.73 9.62 -10.57
N VAL A 53 -0.40 9.11 -9.38
CA VAL A 53 -0.35 9.86 -8.13
C VAL A 53 1.10 10.24 -7.77
N GLN A 54 1.26 11.30 -6.98
CA GLN A 54 2.58 11.86 -6.65
C GLN A 54 3.13 11.41 -5.29
N ALA A 55 2.30 10.76 -4.47
CA ALA A 55 2.72 10.14 -3.21
C ALA A 55 1.70 9.08 -2.77
N VAL A 56 2.16 8.11 -1.99
CA VAL A 56 1.34 7.04 -1.42
C VAL A 56 1.51 6.94 0.08
N VAL A 57 0.40 6.76 0.79
CA VAL A 57 0.37 6.35 2.19
C VAL A 57 -0.35 5.01 2.28
N ASP A 58 0.42 3.96 2.57
CA ASP A 58 -0.05 2.60 2.78
C ASP A 58 -0.03 2.28 4.28
N LEU A 59 -1.20 2.04 4.86
CA LEU A 59 -1.31 1.52 6.21
C LEU A 59 -1.78 0.07 6.07
N TYR A 60 -0.91 -0.87 6.44
CA TYR A 60 -1.16 -2.33 6.52
C TYR A 60 -1.86 -2.96 5.29
N GLY A 61 -1.60 -2.46 4.08
CA GLY A 61 -2.16 -3.03 2.85
C GLY A 61 -1.58 -4.42 2.53
N PRO A 62 -2.39 -5.36 2.02
CA PRO A 62 -1.88 -6.59 1.42
C PRO A 62 -1.20 -6.27 0.09
N THR A 63 -0.01 -6.83 -0.15
CA THR A 63 0.83 -6.48 -1.32
C THR A 63 1.24 -7.69 -2.15
N ASP A 64 1.06 -8.88 -1.60
CA ASP A 64 1.17 -10.15 -2.32
C ASP A 64 0.34 -11.24 -1.61
N PHE A 65 -0.76 -11.64 -2.24
CA PHE A 65 -1.76 -12.54 -1.67
C PHE A 65 -1.27 -13.98 -1.47
N LEU A 66 -0.41 -14.50 -2.36
CA LEU A 66 -0.02 -15.92 -2.32
C LEU A 66 0.90 -16.26 -1.15
N GLN A 67 1.50 -15.26 -0.51
CA GLN A 67 2.39 -15.47 0.63
C GLN A 67 1.75 -15.02 1.96
N MET A 68 0.44 -14.74 2.00
CA MET A 68 -0.21 -14.28 3.24
C MET A 68 -0.26 -15.40 4.27
N ASP A 69 -0.86 -16.54 3.93
CA ASP A 69 -1.03 -17.68 4.85
C ASP A 69 0.29 -18.20 5.45
N GLU A 70 1.39 -18.14 4.71
CA GLU A 70 2.71 -18.56 5.21
C GLU A 70 3.27 -17.61 6.28
N HIS A 71 2.84 -16.34 6.29
CA HIS A 71 3.42 -15.28 7.12
C HIS A 71 2.47 -14.73 8.18
N VAL A 72 1.26 -15.29 8.32
CA VAL A 72 0.37 -14.91 9.42
C VAL A 72 1.00 -15.23 10.77
N LEU A 73 0.54 -14.52 11.81
CA LEU A 73 0.93 -14.84 13.18
C LEU A 73 0.41 -16.24 13.57
N PRO A 74 1.08 -16.95 14.50
CA PRO A 74 0.56 -18.21 15.01
C PRO A 74 -0.87 -18.05 15.56
N GLY A 75 -1.80 -18.86 15.09
CA GLY A 75 -3.22 -18.78 15.49
C GLY A 75 -4.08 -17.80 14.67
N ALA A 76 -3.47 -16.89 13.90
CA ALA A 76 -4.20 -15.83 13.24
C ALA A 76 -5.08 -16.32 12.08
N CYS A 77 -4.71 -17.39 11.38
CA CYS A 77 -5.59 -17.97 10.37
C CYS A 77 -6.90 -18.51 10.97
N GLN A 78 -6.85 -19.12 12.15
CA GLN A 78 -8.06 -19.60 12.83
C GLN A 78 -8.95 -18.43 13.25
N ASP A 79 -8.35 -17.35 13.75
CA ASP A 79 -9.08 -16.14 14.13
C ASP A 79 -9.70 -15.45 12.89
N PHE A 80 -8.93 -15.38 11.79
CA PHE A 80 -9.40 -14.86 10.51
C PHE A 80 -10.58 -15.68 9.98
N ASP A 81 -10.46 -17.01 9.96
CA ASP A 81 -11.53 -17.92 9.57
C ASP A 81 -12.79 -17.72 10.41
N ALA A 82 -12.64 -17.55 11.73
CA ALA A 82 -13.76 -17.31 12.63
C ALA A 82 -14.46 -15.96 12.35
N VAL A 83 -13.70 -14.92 12.04
CA VAL A 83 -14.23 -13.58 11.73
C VAL A 83 -14.96 -13.54 10.38
N PHE A 84 -14.40 -14.22 9.37
CA PHE A 84 -14.91 -14.17 8.00
C PHE A 84 -15.79 -15.36 7.62
N GLY A 85 -15.97 -16.34 8.52
CA GLY A 85 -16.77 -17.54 8.27
C GLY A 85 -16.13 -18.47 7.24
N LEU A 86 -14.80 -18.62 7.29
CA LEU A 86 -13.99 -19.36 6.32
C LEU A 86 -13.44 -20.65 6.93
N SER A 87 -12.71 -21.43 6.12
CA SER A 87 -12.06 -22.68 6.54
C SER A 87 -10.65 -22.87 5.96
N GLY A 88 -10.15 -21.85 5.27
CA GLY A 88 -8.95 -21.92 4.44
C GLY A 88 -8.12 -20.64 4.44
N CYS A 89 -8.30 -19.77 5.44
CA CYS A 89 -7.57 -18.50 5.59
C CYS A 89 -7.65 -17.62 4.33
N HIS A 90 -6.60 -16.89 3.96
CA HIS A 90 -6.61 -16.05 2.76
C HIS A 90 -6.71 -16.87 1.48
N GLY A 91 -6.31 -18.15 1.51
CA GLY A 91 -6.49 -19.10 0.41
C GLY A 91 -7.94 -19.57 0.18
N ASP A 92 -8.86 -19.31 1.12
CA ASP A 92 -10.25 -19.76 1.01
C ASP A 92 -10.94 -19.13 -0.23
N PRO A 93 -11.74 -19.88 -1.01
CA PRO A 93 -12.53 -19.33 -2.11
C PRO A 93 -13.42 -18.14 -1.75
N ALA A 94 -13.85 -18.04 -0.50
CA ALA A 94 -14.67 -16.94 0.02
C ALA A 94 -13.85 -15.86 0.76
N SER A 95 -12.51 -15.95 0.77
CA SER A 95 -11.66 -14.91 1.35
C SER A 95 -11.82 -13.57 0.62
N PRO A 96 -11.56 -12.43 1.29
CA PRO A 96 -11.58 -11.11 0.64
C PRO A 96 -10.73 -11.04 -0.63
N GLU A 97 -9.55 -11.67 -0.63
CA GLU A 97 -8.64 -11.72 -1.76
C GLU A 97 -9.22 -12.56 -2.92
N SER A 98 -9.80 -13.71 -2.62
CA SER A 98 -10.44 -14.56 -3.64
C SER A 98 -11.70 -13.90 -4.23
N LEU A 99 -12.49 -13.22 -3.40
CA LEU A 99 -13.65 -12.47 -3.84
C LEU A 99 -13.26 -11.27 -4.72
N LEU A 100 -12.16 -10.57 -4.38
CA LEU A 100 -11.60 -9.50 -5.21
C LEU A 100 -11.25 -10.00 -6.62
N LEU A 101 -10.65 -11.18 -6.73
CA LEU A 101 -10.30 -11.78 -8.03
C LEU A 101 -11.47 -12.47 -8.74
N GLY A 102 -12.61 -12.64 -8.06
CA GLY A 102 -13.72 -13.47 -8.52
C GLY A 102 -13.36 -14.94 -8.68
N ARG A 103 -12.29 -15.41 -8.02
CA ARG A 103 -11.81 -16.81 -8.04
C ARG A 103 -10.84 -17.08 -6.88
N PRO A 104 -10.68 -18.35 -6.46
CA PRO A 104 -9.69 -18.70 -5.45
C PRO A 104 -8.28 -18.28 -5.86
N ILE A 105 -7.55 -17.59 -4.97
CA ILE A 105 -6.21 -17.05 -5.27
C ILE A 105 -5.22 -18.14 -5.71
N GLY A 106 -5.37 -19.37 -5.22
CA GLY A 106 -4.53 -20.51 -5.62
C GLY A 106 -4.73 -21.04 -7.05
N THR A 107 -5.74 -20.54 -7.79
CA THR A 107 -6.13 -21.05 -9.11
C THR A 107 -5.81 -20.11 -10.27
N GLY A 108 -5.26 -18.91 -9.99
CA GLY A 108 -5.04 -17.88 -11.01
C GLY A 108 -3.79 -17.05 -10.75
N PRO A 109 -2.58 -17.60 -10.89
CA PRO A 109 -1.34 -16.90 -10.54
C PRO A 109 -1.14 -15.60 -11.32
N GLU A 110 -1.60 -15.53 -12.58
CA GLU A 110 -1.55 -14.29 -13.37
C GLU A 110 -2.50 -13.22 -12.85
N ALA A 111 -3.71 -13.61 -12.42
CA ALA A 111 -4.68 -12.70 -11.83
C ALA A 111 -4.21 -12.17 -10.47
N VAL A 112 -3.64 -13.05 -9.64
CA VAL A 112 -3.00 -12.64 -8.37
C VAL A 112 -1.84 -11.70 -8.64
N ARG A 113 -0.96 -12.02 -9.59
CA ARG A 113 0.14 -11.13 -9.98
C ARG A 113 -0.39 -9.76 -10.40
N ALA A 114 -1.42 -9.70 -11.25
CA ALA A 114 -2.01 -8.44 -11.68
C ALA A 114 -2.59 -7.62 -10.51
N ALA A 115 -3.15 -8.28 -9.50
CA ALA A 115 -3.69 -7.65 -8.31
C ALA A 115 -2.66 -7.37 -7.20
N ASN A 116 -1.39 -7.78 -7.35
CA ASN A 116 -0.37 -7.58 -6.33
C ASN A 116 0.46 -6.32 -6.60
N PRO A 117 0.36 -5.24 -5.79
CA PRO A 117 1.13 -4.01 -5.97
C PRO A 117 2.63 -4.25 -6.11
N VAL A 118 3.20 -5.19 -5.33
CA VAL A 118 4.65 -5.45 -5.34
C VAL A 118 5.18 -5.84 -6.74
N THR A 119 4.32 -6.36 -7.61
CA THR A 119 4.69 -6.84 -8.96
C THR A 119 4.79 -5.73 -10.00
N HIS A 120 4.26 -4.53 -9.69
CA HIS A 120 4.29 -3.37 -10.57
C HIS A 120 5.29 -2.31 -10.11
N VAL A 121 6.00 -2.53 -8.99
CA VAL A 121 6.99 -1.59 -8.49
C VAL A 121 8.11 -1.39 -9.52
N GLY A 122 8.31 -0.14 -9.92
CA GLY A 122 9.36 0.30 -10.83
C GLY A 122 9.90 1.68 -10.46
N PRO A 123 10.96 2.16 -11.14
CA PRO A 123 11.62 3.44 -10.82
C PRO A 123 10.72 4.67 -11.04
N GLY A 124 9.59 4.51 -11.76
CA GLY A 124 8.58 5.55 -11.94
C GLY A 124 7.60 5.68 -10.77
N ALA A 125 7.62 4.77 -9.79
CA ALA A 125 6.70 4.82 -8.66
C ALA A 125 6.95 6.09 -7.79
N PRO A 126 5.89 6.70 -7.25
CA PRO A 126 6.01 7.88 -6.40
C PRO A 126 6.62 7.52 -5.03
N PRO A 127 6.95 8.50 -4.19
CA PRO A 127 7.35 8.25 -2.81
C PRO A 127 6.27 7.53 -1.98
N PHE A 128 6.67 6.56 -1.15
CA PHE A 128 5.80 5.81 -0.25
C PHE A 128 6.08 6.12 1.23
N LEU A 129 5.01 6.26 2.00
CA LEU A 129 5.00 6.09 3.45
C LEU A 129 4.21 4.81 3.78
N ILE A 130 4.86 3.86 4.45
CA ILE A 130 4.29 2.56 4.79
C ILE A 130 4.26 2.43 6.33
N ALA A 131 3.15 2.01 6.90
CA ALA A 131 3.05 1.72 8.33
C ALA A 131 2.37 0.38 8.56
N HIS A 132 2.91 -0.44 9.46
CA HIS A 132 2.33 -1.76 9.77
C HIS A 132 2.56 -2.16 11.23
N GLY A 133 1.51 -2.65 11.89
CA GLY A 133 1.59 -3.27 13.22
C GLY A 133 2.36 -4.60 13.20
N ARG A 134 3.03 -4.98 14.30
CA ARG A 134 3.72 -6.27 14.39
C ARG A 134 2.80 -7.41 14.79
N GLU A 135 1.72 -7.09 15.47
CA GLU A 135 0.70 -8.01 15.99
C GLU A 135 -0.55 -7.99 15.09
N ASP A 136 -0.38 -7.59 13.82
CA ASP A 136 -1.44 -7.61 12.83
C ASP A 136 -1.81 -9.06 12.49
N ALA A 137 -3.00 -9.47 12.95
CA ALA A 137 -3.54 -10.80 12.74
C ALA A 137 -4.42 -10.92 11.48
N VAL A 138 -4.58 -9.84 10.71
CA VAL A 138 -5.41 -9.82 9.49
C VAL A 138 -4.53 -9.73 8.25
N VAL A 139 -3.56 -8.83 8.23
CA VAL A 139 -2.58 -8.73 7.15
C VAL A 139 -1.20 -8.97 7.74
N PRO A 140 -0.45 -9.99 7.26
CA PRO A 140 0.91 -10.20 7.72
C PRO A 140 1.80 -8.99 7.47
N ARG A 141 2.52 -8.52 8.50
CA ARG A 141 3.52 -7.44 8.39
C ARG A 141 4.50 -7.63 7.24
N HIS A 142 4.83 -8.89 6.92
CA HIS A 142 5.72 -9.26 5.82
C HIS A 142 5.27 -8.64 4.46
N ARG A 143 3.97 -8.37 4.27
CA ARG A 143 3.45 -7.65 3.08
C ARG A 143 4.09 -6.26 2.93
N SER A 144 4.12 -5.47 4.00
CA SER A 144 4.77 -4.15 3.98
C SER A 144 6.29 -4.24 3.89
N GLU A 145 6.89 -5.31 4.43
CA GLU A 145 8.34 -5.54 4.30
C GLU A 145 8.73 -5.82 2.84
N LEU A 146 7.97 -6.65 2.13
CA LEU A 146 8.17 -6.94 0.70
C LEU A 146 8.00 -5.69 -0.15
N LEU A 147 6.94 -4.90 0.09
CA LEU A 147 6.73 -3.66 -0.66
C LEU A 147 7.86 -2.66 -0.43
N PHE A 148 8.28 -2.46 0.82
CA PHE A 148 9.43 -1.60 1.14
C PHE A 148 10.72 -2.09 0.44
N ALA A 149 10.98 -3.39 0.47
CA ALA A 149 12.15 -3.97 -0.18
C ALA A 149 12.13 -3.79 -1.71
N ALA A 150 10.98 -3.99 -2.36
CA ALA A 150 10.80 -3.76 -3.80
C ALA A 150 11.02 -2.29 -4.16
N LEU A 151 10.43 -1.36 -3.40
CA LEU A 151 10.61 0.08 -3.61
C LEU A 151 12.07 0.50 -3.44
N ALA A 152 12.74 0.01 -2.38
CA ALA A 152 14.15 0.26 -2.15
C ALA A 152 15.02 -0.29 -3.29
N GLY A 153 14.74 -1.50 -3.77
CA GLY A 153 15.45 -2.10 -4.91
C GLY A 153 15.27 -1.33 -6.22
N ALA A 154 14.11 -0.68 -6.40
CA ALA A 154 13.82 0.18 -7.54
C ALA A 154 14.37 1.62 -7.39
N GLY A 155 15.02 1.94 -6.27
CA GLY A 155 15.51 3.30 -5.98
C GLY A 155 14.41 4.30 -5.65
N VAL A 156 13.21 3.83 -5.29
CA VAL A 156 12.06 4.66 -4.97
C VAL A 156 12.16 5.17 -3.53
N PRO A 157 11.92 6.47 -3.28
CA PRO A 157 11.81 7.00 -1.93
C PRO A 157 10.71 6.29 -1.11
N ALA A 158 11.08 5.62 -0.04
CA ALA A 158 10.15 4.89 0.81
C ALA A 158 10.55 5.03 2.27
N THR A 159 9.56 5.15 3.15
CA THR A 159 9.75 5.01 4.60
C THR A 159 8.78 3.98 5.13
N PHE A 160 9.28 3.03 5.92
CA PHE A 160 8.49 1.98 6.55
C PHE A 160 8.60 2.06 8.07
N SER A 161 7.46 2.25 8.71
CA SER A 161 7.30 2.23 10.17
C SER A 161 6.67 0.91 10.61
N SER A 162 7.40 0.13 11.40
CA SER A 162 6.90 -1.10 12.04
C SER A 162 6.60 -0.85 13.51
N LEU A 163 5.37 -1.08 13.95
CA LEU A 163 4.90 -0.70 15.29
C LEU A 163 4.71 -1.93 16.21
N PRO A 164 5.56 -2.12 17.23
CA PRO A 164 5.36 -3.16 18.24
C PRO A 164 4.12 -2.90 19.10
N GLY A 165 3.47 -3.97 19.56
CA GLY A 165 2.24 -3.91 20.36
C GLY A 165 1.01 -3.42 19.60
N THR A 166 1.06 -3.33 18.26
CA THR A 166 0.00 -2.78 17.41
C THR A 166 -0.47 -3.87 16.44
N GLY A 167 -1.79 -4.12 16.42
CA GLY A 167 -2.43 -5.04 15.46
C GLY A 167 -2.98 -4.35 14.22
N HIS A 168 -4.01 -4.94 13.61
CA HIS A 168 -4.75 -4.38 12.47
C HIS A 168 -5.64 -3.22 12.92
N SER A 169 -5.04 -2.04 13.15
CA SER A 169 -5.69 -0.95 13.87
C SER A 169 -5.46 0.42 13.23
N ARG A 170 -6.54 1.22 13.19
CA ARG A 170 -6.49 2.66 12.85
C ARG A 170 -5.62 3.48 13.82
N THR A 171 -5.34 2.98 15.03
CA THR A 171 -4.45 3.63 16.00
C THR A 171 -2.98 3.64 15.57
N ILE A 172 -2.65 3.03 14.43
CA ILE A 172 -1.29 3.05 13.89
C ILE A 172 -0.77 4.48 13.62
N VAL A 173 -1.68 5.45 13.44
CA VAL A 173 -1.35 6.89 13.31
C VAL A 173 -1.70 7.71 14.57
N ASP A 174 -2.05 7.06 15.67
CA ASP A 174 -2.38 7.71 16.94
C ASP A 174 -1.10 8.20 17.63
N PRO A 175 -1.03 9.48 18.08
CA PRO A 175 0.07 10.00 18.88
C PRO A 175 0.37 9.21 20.16
N GLY A 176 -0.61 8.49 20.71
CA GLY A 176 -0.48 7.65 21.90
C GLY A 176 0.21 6.31 21.66
N THR A 177 0.48 5.93 20.41
CA THR A 177 1.18 4.68 20.09
C THR A 177 2.66 4.79 20.50
N PRO A 178 3.20 3.87 21.32
CA PRO A 178 4.38 4.18 22.11
C PRO A 178 5.70 4.20 21.33
N THR A 179 5.86 3.37 20.29
CA THR A 179 7.13 3.23 19.56
C THR A 179 6.94 2.76 18.11
N ALA A 180 7.92 3.06 17.25
CA ALA A 180 8.04 2.43 15.93
C ALA A 180 9.51 2.17 15.57
N GLU A 181 9.79 1.05 14.92
CA GLU A 181 11.03 0.85 14.18
C GLU A 181 10.85 1.45 12.78
N VAL A 182 11.70 2.42 12.42
CA VAL A 182 11.60 3.14 11.15
C VAL A 182 12.79 2.79 10.25
N ARG A 183 12.50 2.31 9.04
CA ARG A 183 13.47 2.14 7.95
C ARG A 183 13.14 3.14 6.85
N SER A 184 14.15 3.77 6.25
CA SER A 184 13.93 4.72 5.15
C SER A 184 15.01 4.57 4.08
N THR A 185 14.62 4.76 2.82
CA THR A 185 15.55 4.90 1.70
C THR A 185 16.05 6.34 1.55
N LEU A 186 15.46 7.29 2.29
CA LEU A 186 15.87 8.68 2.32
C LEU A 186 17.01 8.89 3.33
N PRO A 187 17.97 9.80 3.04
CA PRO A 187 19.04 10.15 4.00
C PRO A 187 18.51 10.72 5.33
N ALA A 188 17.35 11.39 5.27
CA ALA A 188 16.65 11.90 6.43
C ALA A 188 15.13 11.89 6.17
N VAL A 189 14.37 11.54 7.19
CA VAL A 189 12.91 11.68 7.22
C VAL A 189 12.53 12.99 7.92
N PRO A 190 11.47 13.70 7.50
CA PRO A 190 11.09 15.00 8.06
C PRO A 190 10.43 14.93 9.45
N TRP A 191 10.53 13.81 10.17
CA TRP A 191 10.03 13.60 11.53
C TRP A 191 11.05 12.83 12.38
N PRO A 192 10.94 12.86 13.72
CA PRO A 192 11.85 12.12 14.58
C PRO A 192 11.87 10.62 14.25
N VAL A 193 13.06 10.06 14.05
CA VAL A 193 13.22 8.61 13.87
C VAL A 193 12.88 7.90 15.18
N GLY A 194 12.15 6.78 15.10
CA GLY A 194 11.74 5.98 16.26
C GLY A 194 10.36 6.31 16.83
N THR A 195 9.71 7.38 16.36
CA THR A 195 8.32 7.69 16.73
C THR A 195 7.35 7.05 15.74
N PRO A 196 6.14 6.65 16.19
CA PRO A 196 5.11 6.19 15.27
C PRO A 196 4.78 7.25 14.21
N PRO A 197 4.27 6.83 13.03
CA PRO A 197 3.63 7.79 12.15
C PRO A 197 2.46 8.43 12.91
N THR A 198 2.25 9.71 12.69
CA THR A 198 1.05 10.43 13.14
C THR A 198 0.38 11.04 11.91
N LEU A 199 -0.85 11.52 12.05
CA LEU A 199 -1.47 12.30 10.96
C LEU A 199 -0.60 13.52 10.57
N ALA A 200 0.06 14.17 11.53
CA ALA A 200 0.98 15.27 11.24
C ALA A 200 2.21 14.79 10.45
N THR A 201 2.76 13.62 10.80
CA THR A 201 3.86 12.98 10.06
C THR A 201 3.45 12.65 8.63
N VAL A 202 2.27 12.08 8.45
CA VAL A 202 1.69 11.78 7.12
C VAL A 202 1.58 13.07 6.31
N GLN A 203 0.98 14.12 6.86
CA GLN A 203 0.84 15.41 6.19
C GLN A 203 2.21 16.02 5.80
N SER A 204 3.21 15.96 6.68
CA SER A 204 4.56 16.43 6.39
C SER A 204 5.23 15.62 5.28
N SER A 205 5.05 14.29 5.27
CA SER A 205 5.54 13.40 4.21
C SER A 205 4.97 13.80 2.85
N LEU A 206 3.65 14.02 2.80
CA LEU A 206 2.95 14.40 1.58
C LEU A 206 3.40 15.76 1.06
N ARG A 207 3.59 16.75 1.93
CA ARG A 207 4.13 18.06 1.54
C ARG A 207 5.51 17.93 0.91
N VAL A 208 6.42 17.21 1.57
CA VAL A 208 7.78 16.98 1.05
C VAL A 208 7.75 16.25 -0.29
N ALA A 209 6.85 15.28 -0.48
CA ALA A 209 6.73 14.58 -1.76
C ALA A 209 6.19 15.51 -2.87
N LEU A 210 5.17 16.32 -2.58
CA LEU A 210 4.54 17.25 -3.53
C LEU A 210 5.40 18.47 -3.90
N ASP A 211 6.38 18.81 -3.05
CA ASP A 211 7.32 19.91 -3.31
C ASP A 211 8.58 19.46 -4.07
N ARG A 212 8.76 18.15 -4.33
CA ARG A 212 9.87 17.66 -5.16
C ARG A 212 9.66 18.06 -6.62
N PRO A 213 10.68 18.62 -7.30
CA PRO A 213 10.58 18.87 -8.72
C PRO A 213 10.32 17.54 -9.44
N HIS A 214 9.26 17.50 -10.24
CA HIS A 214 8.97 16.33 -11.08
C HIS A 214 10.20 16.09 -11.95
N GLY A 215 10.81 14.91 -11.82
CA GLY A 215 11.81 14.48 -12.78
C GLY A 215 11.17 14.59 -14.15
N SER A 216 11.76 15.37 -15.04
CA SER A 216 11.29 15.59 -16.40
C SER A 216 11.13 14.23 -17.09
N GLY A 217 9.91 13.68 -17.03
CA GLY A 217 9.48 12.58 -17.88
C GLY A 217 9.62 13.11 -19.29
N GLY A 218 10.66 12.61 -19.98
CA GLY A 218 11.00 13.09 -21.31
C GLY A 218 9.76 13.05 -22.18
N LEU A 219 9.34 14.22 -22.66
CA LEU A 219 8.49 14.34 -23.82
C LEU A 219 9.19 13.51 -24.92
N ARG A 220 8.69 12.30 -25.21
CA ARG A 220 9.14 11.58 -26.39
C ARG A 220 8.74 12.44 -27.59
N PRO A 221 9.67 12.84 -28.47
CA PRO A 221 9.28 13.54 -29.69
C PRO A 221 8.41 12.59 -30.50
N GLY A 222 7.22 13.08 -30.87
CA GLY A 222 6.31 12.38 -31.75
C GLY A 222 7.05 11.95 -33.01
N ARG A 223 6.96 10.66 -33.35
CA ARG A 223 7.40 10.18 -34.66
C ARG A 223 6.41 10.74 -35.69
N GLY A 224 6.91 11.64 -36.53
CA GLY A 224 6.28 11.96 -37.81
C GLY A 224 6.45 10.82 -38.81
#